data_AF-A0A1C4SI34-F1
#
_entry.id   AF-A0A1C4SI34-F1
#
_cell.length_a   1.000
_cell.length_b   1.000
_cell.length_c   1.000
_cell.angle_alpha   90.00
_cell.angle_beta   90.00
_cell.angle_gamma   90.00
#
_symmetry.space_group_name_H-M   'P 1'
#
loop_
_entity.id
_entity.type
_entity.pdbx_description
1 polymer ?
#
loop_
_entity_poly.entity_id
_entity_poly.type
_entity_poly.pdbx_seq_one_letter_code
_entity_poly.pdbx_strand_id
1 'polypeptide(L)'
;MGEGLDQERCATAGRAVAGSAGRVALLVMGDGSACRTVKAPGYLDDRAVPFDTNVAAALAEADTGALAALDPELAQILKAAGRAPWQVLAGAAEGAGLGGALLHESAPYGVGYFVATWT
;
A
#
# COMPACT_ATOMS: atom_id res chain seq x y z
N MET A 1 -6.83 -17.61 -4.92
CA MET A 1 -6.13 -16.82 -3.89
C MET A 1 -4.68 -16.73 -4.33
N GLY A 2 -4.18 -15.53 -4.62
CA GLY A 2 -2.77 -15.39 -4.99
C GLY A 2 -1.91 -15.79 -3.80
N GLU A 3 -0.90 -16.64 -4.04
CA GLU A 3 0.15 -16.89 -3.05
C GLU A 3 0.65 -15.53 -2.56
N GLY A 4 0.58 -15.29 -1.25
CA GLY A 4 1.03 -14.04 -0.67
C GLY A 4 2.50 -13.85 -1.05
N LEU A 5 2.77 -12.91 -1.96
CA LEU A 5 4.14 -12.52 -2.26
C LEU A 5 4.77 -12.08 -0.94
N ASP A 6 5.88 -12.72 -0.59
CA ASP A 6 6.64 -12.33 0.59
C ASP A 6 7.14 -10.87 0.43
N GLN A 7 7.39 -10.23 1.57
CA GLN A 7 7.75 -8.81 1.61
C GLN A 7 9.07 -8.54 0.87
N GLU A 8 10.04 -9.45 0.98
CA GLU A 8 11.36 -9.33 0.38
C GLU A 8 11.32 -9.43 -1.15
N ARG A 9 10.49 -10.30 -1.72
CA ARG A 9 10.25 -10.39 -3.16
C ARG A 9 9.58 -9.14 -3.70
N CYS A 10 8.63 -8.56 -2.95
CA CYS A 10 8.02 -7.29 -3.33
C CYS A 10 9.08 -6.19 -3.39
N ALA A 11 9.89 -6.03 -2.34
CA ALA A 11 10.95 -5.04 -2.29
C ALA A 11 11.99 -5.24 -3.41
N THR A 12 12.40 -6.49 -3.66
CA THR A 12 13.34 -6.85 -4.73
C THR A 12 12.77 -6.54 -6.11
N ALA A 13 11.49 -6.82 -6.36
CA ALA A 13 10.83 -6.44 -7.59
C ALA A 13 10.80 -4.91 -7.77
N GLY A 14 10.54 -4.17 -6.69
CA GLY A 14 10.59 -2.70 -6.67
C GLY A 14 11.95 -2.15 -7.11
N ARG A 15 13.03 -2.61 -6.47
CA ARG A 15 14.41 -2.24 -6.84
C ARG A 15 14.74 -2.57 -8.29
N ALA A 16 14.30 -3.75 -8.77
CA ALA A 16 14.51 -4.16 -10.16
C ALA A 16 13.79 -3.23 -11.16
N VAL A 17 12.57 -2.81 -10.85
CA VAL A 17 11.82 -1.85 -11.68
C VAL A 17 12.51 -0.48 -11.70
N ALA A 18 12.92 0.04 -10.53
CA ALA A 18 13.64 1.31 -10.43
C ALA A 18 14.96 1.32 -11.21
N GLY A 19 15.69 0.19 -11.22
CA GLY A 19 16.94 0.03 -11.98
C GLY A 19 16.80 -0.27 -13.47
N SER A 20 15.57 -0.36 -14.00
CA SER A 20 15.33 -0.82 -15.39
C SER A 20 15.71 0.21 -16.47
N ALA A 21 15.80 1.49 -16.12
CA ALA A 21 16.16 2.58 -17.04
C ALA A 21 16.69 3.80 -16.27
N GLY A 22 17.30 4.76 -16.98
CA GLY A 22 17.84 5.98 -16.35
C GLY A 22 16.79 6.92 -15.72
N ARG A 23 15.52 6.80 -16.11
CA ARG A 23 14.37 7.46 -15.47
C ARG A 23 13.15 6.55 -15.54
N VAL A 24 12.53 6.28 -14.40
CA VAL A 24 11.37 5.41 -14.27
C VAL A 24 10.28 6.16 -13.50
N ALA A 25 9.05 6.07 -13.98
CA ALA A 25 7.86 6.50 -13.25
C ALA A 25 7.00 5.26 -12.97
N LEU A 26 6.42 5.17 -11.77
CA LEU A 26 5.58 4.05 -11.37
C LEU A 26 4.14 4.53 -11.14
N LEU A 27 3.18 3.74 -11.63
CA LEU A 27 1.79 3.80 -11.23
C LEU A 27 1.48 2.53 -10.44
N VAL A 28 1.17 2.68 -9.15
CA VAL A 28 0.95 1.57 -8.23
C VAL A 28 -0.52 1.56 -7.83
N MET A 29 -1.21 0.47 -8.18
CA MET A 29 -2.66 0.34 -8.03
C MET A 29 -2.97 -0.64 -6.89
N GLY A 30 -3.84 -0.23 -5.97
CA GLY A 30 -4.30 -1.10 -4.90
C GLY A 30 -5.22 -0.38 -3.92
N ASP A 31 -6.18 -1.14 -3.39
CA ASP A 31 -7.13 -0.65 -2.39
C ASP A 31 -6.64 -0.98 -0.97
N GLY A 32 -7.10 -0.19 0.00
CA GLY A 32 -7.01 -0.47 1.43
C GLY A 32 -7.91 -1.61 1.87
N SER A 33 -8.12 -1.69 3.18
CA SER A 33 -8.99 -2.68 3.79
C SER A 33 -10.40 -2.65 3.19
N ALA A 34 -11.02 -3.81 2.99
CA ALA A 34 -12.40 -3.95 2.54
C ALA A 34 -13.37 -4.28 3.69
N CYS A 35 -12.99 -3.94 4.92
CA CYS A 35 -13.64 -4.37 6.16
C CYS A 35 -14.06 -3.21 7.09
N ARG A 36 -14.21 -1.98 6.59
CA ARG A 36 -14.43 -0.80 7.46
C ARG A 36 -15.85 -0.61 7.97
N THR A 37 -16.82 -1.35 7.44
CA THR A 37 -18.24 -1.20 7.81
C THR A 37 -18.96 -2.54 7.76
N VAL A 38 -20.12 -2.64 8.41
CA VAL A 38 -20.99 -3.83 8.36
C VAL A 38 -21.49 -4.17 6.95
N LYS A 39 -21.52 -3.18 6.04
CA LYS A 39 -21.92 -3.34 4.63
C LYS A 39 -20.72 -3.56 3.70
N ALA A 40 -19.49 -3.54 4.23
CA ALA A 40 -18.29 -3.70 3.43
C ALA A 40 -18.18 -5.13 2.88
N PRO A 41 -17.50 -5.35 1.75
CA PRO A 41 -17.34 -6.70 1.15
C PRO A 41 -16.67 -7.73 2.07
N GLY A 42 -15.88 -7.28 3.04
CA GLY A 42 -15.22 -8.10 4.04
C GLY A 42 -15.95 -8.23 5.37
N TYR A 43 -17.10 -7.57 5.54
CA TYR A 43 -17.76 -7.31 6.83
C TYR A 43 -16.89 -6.47 7.79
N LEU A 44 -17.47 -5.96 8.87
CA LEU A 44 -16.75 -5.09 9.80
C LEU A 44 -15.65 -5.85 10.54
N ASP A 45 -14.43 -5.32 10.50
CA ASP A 45 -13.32 -5.66 11.37
C ASP A 45 -12.75 -4.37 11.97
N ASP A 46 -12.69 -4.26 13.30
CA ASP A 46 -12.29 -3.02 13.98
C ASP A 46 -10.82 -2.64 13.70
N ARG A 47 -10.00 -3.56 13.19
CA ARG A 47 -8.61 -3.31 12.78
C ARG A 47 -8.49 -2.64 11.41
N ALA A 48 -9.57 -2.61 10.63
CA ALA A 48 -9.60 -2.06 9.27
C ALA A 48 -9.25 -0.57 9.23
N VAL A 49 -9.86 0.23 10.12
CA VAL A 49 -9.62 1.68 10.18
C VAL A 49 -8.18 1.99 10.60
N PRO A 50 -7.63 1.43 11.70
CA PRO A 50 -6.22 1.63 12.06
C PRO A 50 -5.23 1.22 10.97
N PHE A 51 -5.48 0.09 10.29
CA PHE A 51 -4.64 -0.37 9.18
C PHE A 51 -4.61 0.66 8.04
N ASP A 52 -5.77 1.14 7.61
CA ASP A 52 -5.88 2.14 6.55
C ASP A 52 -5.31 3.50 6.94
N THR A 53 -5.48 3.93 8.20
CA THR A 53 -4.86 5.16 8.71
C THR A 53 -3.33 5.07 8.64
N ASN A 54 -2.75 3.92 8.98
CA ASN A 54 -1.31 3.71 8.86
C ASN A 54 -0.84 3.76 7.40
N VAL A 55 -1.59 3.12 6.49
CA VAL A 55 -1.30 3.17 5.04
C VAL A 55 -1.38 4.61 4.52
N ALA A 56 -2.43 5.35 4.88
CA ALA A 56 -2.61 6.74 4.44
C ALA A 56 -1.45 7.62 4.88
N ALA A 57 -1.03 7.51 6.15
CA ALA A 57 0.12 8.25 6.68
C ALA A 57 1.41 7.88 5.96
N ALA A 58 1.67 6.58 5.74
CA ALA A 58 2.86 6.13 5.05
C ALA A 58 2.91 6.60 3.58
N LEU A 59 1.77 6.60 2.89
CA LEU A 59 1.65 7.15 1.53
C LEU A 59 1.83 8.68 1.51
N ALA A 60 1.32 9.39 2.53
CA ALA A 60 1.44 10.84 2.65
C ALA A 60 2.89 11.29 2.84
N GLU A 61 3.70 10.55 3.59
CA GLU A 61 5.09 10.93 3.93
C GLU A 61 6.14 10.22 3.05
N ALA A 62 5.72 9.42 2.07
CA ALA A 62 6.58 8.50 1.33
C ALA A 62 7.42 7.58 2.24
N ASP A 63 6.83 7.11 3.34
CA ASP A 63 7.47 6.23 4.31
C ASP A 63 7.57 4.80 3.75
N THR A 64 8.67 4.54 3.06
CA THR A 64 8.98 3.24 2.48
C THR A 64 9.15 2.16 3.55
N GLY A 65 9.61 2.52 4.76
CA GLY A 65 9.78 1.59 5.87
C GLY A 65 8.43 1.08 6.39
N ALA A 66 7.48 1.99 6.63
CA ALA A 66 6.13 1.64 7.07
C ALA A 66 5.38 0.81 6.03
N LEU A 67 5.50 1.14 4.74
CA LEU A 67 4.90 0.34 3.66
C LEU A 67 5.55 -1.04 3.52
N ALA A 68 6.88 -1.13 3.65
CA ALA A 68 7.59 -2.41 3.66
C ALA A 68 7.13 -3.31 4.82
N ALA A 69 6.88 -2.73 5.99
CA ALA A 69 6.51 -3.44 7.21
C ALA A 69 5.03 -3.87 7.29
N LEU A 70 4.20 -3.57 6.28
CA LEU A 70 2.79 -3.99 6.28
C LEU A 70 2.65 -5.51 6.45
N ASP A 71 1.91 -5.90 7.48
CA ASP A 71 1.68 -7.29 7.85
C ASP A 71 0.86 -8.00 6.75
N PRO A 72 1.41 -9.06 6.11
CA PRO A 72 0.73 -9.76 5.03
C PRO A 72 -0.49 -10.56 5.52
N GLU A 73 -0.46 -11.09 6.74
CA GLU A 73 -1.57 -11.86 7.32
C GLU A 73 -2.73 -10.92 7.66
N LEU A 74 -2.43 -9.80 8.34
CA LEU A 74 -3.45 -8.80 8.64
C LEU A 74 -4.06 -8.21 7.36
N ALA A 75 -3.23 -7.86 6.37
CA ALA A 75 -3.72 -7.36 5.08
C ALA A 75 -4.61 -8.39 4.36
N GLN A 76 -4.28 -9.67 4.45
CA GLN A 76 -5.11 -10.74 3.89
C GLN A 76 -6.46 -10.87 4.62
N ILE A 77 -6.47 -10.82 5.95
CA ILE A 77 -7.71 -10.83 6.76
C ILE A 77 -8.59 -9.64 6.40
N LEU A 78 -7.99 -8.46 6.29
CA LEU A 78 -8.68 -7.21 5.94
C LEU A 78 -8.98 -7.05 4.44
N LYS A 79 -8.57 -8.03 3.62
CA LYS A 79 -8.71 -8.02 2.16
C LYS A 79 -8.09 -6.79 1.48
N ALA A 80 -7.01 -6.25 2.04
CA ALA A 80 -6.29 -5.08 1.51
C ALA A 80 -5.42 -5.47 0.30
N ALA A 81 -5.93 -5.23 -0.90
CA ALA A 81 -5.26 -5.60 -2.16
C ALA A 81 -3.97 -4.81 -2.41
N GLY A 82 -3.86 -3.59 -1.88
CA GLY A 82 -2.71 -2.72 -2.10
C GLY A 82 -1.43 -3.11 -1.37
N ARG A 83 -1.49 -4.00 -0.37
CA ARG A 83 -0.32 -4.37 0.45
C ARG A 83 0.91 -4.75 -0.40
N ALA A 84 0.78 -5.71 -1.32
CA ALA A 84 1.91 -6.16 -2.13
C ALA A 84 2.41 -5.07 -3.11
N PRO A 85 1.53 -4.41 -3.91
CA PRO A 85 1.93 -3.27 -4.73
C PRO A 85 2.64 -2.15 -3.96
N TRP A 86 2.20 -1.81 -2.75
CA TRP A 86 2.87 -0.79 -1.93
C TRP A 86 4.23 -1.23 -1.40
N GLN A 87 4.46 -2.53 -1.18
CA GLN A 87 5.79 -3.05 -0.86
C GLN A 87 6.74 -3.03 -2.07
N VAL A 88 6.20 -3.19 -3.29
CA VAL A 88 6.96 -2.95 -4.53
C VAL A 88 7.30 -1.46 -4.66
N LEU A 89 6.35 -0.57 -4.38
CA LEU A 89 6.59 0.87 -4.36
C LEU A 89 7.69 1.25 -3.36
N ALA A 90 7.64 0.69 -2.14
CA ALA A 90 8.65 0.90 -1.11
C ALA A 90 10.05 0.51 -1.58
N GLY A 91 10.21 -0.67 -2.18
CA GLY A 91 11.48 -1.11 -2.74
C GLY A 91 11.96 -0.25 -3.91
N ALA A 92 11.04 0.27 -4.74
CA ALA A 92 11.39 1.12 -5.87
C ALA A 92 11.85 2.52 -5.43
N ALA A 93 11.31 3.04 -4.33
CA ALA A 93 11.64 4.36 -3.80
C ALA A 93 12.73 4.35 -2.70
N GLU A 94 13.25 3.18 -2.35
CA GLU A 94 14.31 3.02 -1.35
C GLU A 94 15.52 3.91 -1.69
N GLY A 95 15.83 4.88 -0.82
CA GLY A 95 16.94 5.82 -1.01
C GLY A 95 16.74 6.87 -2.12
N ALA A 96 15.56 6.95 -2.74
CA ALA A 96 15.29 7.91 -3.82
C ALA A 96 15.08 9.36 -3.31
N GLY A 97 14.84 9.55 -2.00
CA GLY A 97 14.68 10.87 -1.39
C GLY A 97 13.41 11.62 -1.83
N LEU A 98 12.37 10.89 -2.24
CA LEU A 98 11.09 11.46 -2.67
C LEU A 98 10.29 11.97 -1.47
N GLY A 99 9.57 13.07 -1.65
CA GLY A 99 8.53 13.52 -0.73
C GLY A 99 7.16 12.99 -1.14
N GLY A 100 6.31 12.68 -0.17
CA GLY A 100 4.93 12.25 -0.41
C GLY A 100 3.91 13.38 -0.31
N ALA A 101 2.77 13.18 -0.95
CA ALA A 101 1.56 13.97 -0.70
C ALA A 101 0.33 13.09 -0.93
N LEU A 102 -0.53 12.99 0.09
CA LEU A 102 -1.84 12.34 -0.02
C LEU A 102 -2.84 13.33 -0.61
N LEU A 103 -3.38 13.01 -1.78
CA LEU A 103 -4.33 13.83 -2.53
C LEU A 103 -5.78 13.46 -2.22
N HIS A 104 -6.03 12.21 -1.83
CA HIS A 104 -7.37 11.71 -1.51
C HIS A 104 -7.31 10.54 -0.54
N GLU A 105 -8.26 10.51 0.40
CA GLU A 105 -8.58 9.36 1.24
C GLU A 105 -10.10 9.27 1.40
N SER A 106 -10.68 8.09 1.19
CA SER A 106 -12.09 7.86 1.47
C SER A 106 -12.42 6.38 1.62
N ALA A 107 -13.60 6.06 2.16
CA ALA A 107 -14.14 4.70 2.15
C ALA A 107 -15.67 4.62 1.96
N PRO A 108 -16.22 5.15 0.85
CA PRO A 108 -17.67 5.24 0.65
C PRO A 108 -18.39 3.89 0.64
N TYR A 109 -17.68 2.81 0.26
CA TYR A 109 -18.21 1.44 0.21
C TYR A 109 -17.67 0.54 1.33
N GLY A 110 -17.06 1.14 2.36
CA GLY A 110 -16.33 0.39 3.39
C GLY A 110 -15.01 -0.23 2.92
N VAL A 111 -14.52 0.21 1.75
CA VAL A 111 -13.20 -0.11 1.18
C VAL A 111 -12.33 1.15 1.22
N GLY A 112 -11.10 1.07 1.73
CA GLY A 112 -10.17 2.20 1.72
C GLY A 112 -9.66 2.54 0.32
N TYR A 113 -9.79 3.80 -0.09
CA TYR A 113 -9.24 4.32 -1.35
C TYR A 113 -8.31 5.49 -1.07
N PHE A 114 -7.11 5.44 -1.67
CA PHE A 114 -6.06 6.43 -1.51
C PHE A 114 -5.58 6.92 -2.88
N VAL A 115 -5.24 8.20 -2.97
CA VAL A 115 -4.47 8.76 -4.10
C VAL A 115 -3.32 9.54 -3.50
N ALA A 116 -2.09 9.20 -3.88
CA ALA A 116 -0.90 9.90 -3.43
C ALA A 116 0.07 10.12 -4.60
N THR A 117 0.90 11.14 -4.47
CA THR A 117 2.00 11.43 -5.41
C THR A 117 3.31 11.51 -4.67
N TRP A 118 4.34 10.88 -5.21
CA TRP A 118 5.72 10.97 -4.70
C TRP A 118 6.60 11.66 -5.74
N THR A 119 7.36 12.67 -5.33
CA THR A 119 8.19 13.50 -6.22
C THR A 119 9.47 13.97 -5.55
#